data_AF-A0A5B8VHV7-F1
#
_entry.id   AF-A0A5B8VHV7-F1
#
_cell.length_a   1.000
_cell.length_b   1.000
_cell.length_c   1.000
_cell.angle_alpha   90.00
_cell.angle_beta   90.00
_cell.angle_gamma   90.00
#
_symmetry.space_group_name_H-M   'P 1'
#
loop_
_entity.id
_entity.type
_entity.pdbx_description
1 polymer ?
#
loop_
_entity_poly.entity_id
_entity_poly.type
_entity_poly.pdbx_seq_one_letter_code
_entity_poly.pdbx_strand_id
1 'polypeptide(L)'
;MSLTLLKEGMTIEQIAESRNLVVSTIESHLISFLETKEVDISLFVTKKERKYIEELIYSNPEAKAGEIRVISGESVSFTQIRAVATDLGIRLPLKPADETGDLVFGSSVDPDVNPIAG
;
A
#
# COMPACT_ATOMS: atom_id res chain seq x y z
N MET A 1 9.57 3.58 -10.51
CA MET A 1 9.39 2.30 -11.24
C MET A 1 7.94 1.84 -11.20
N SER A 2 7.29 1.72 -10.04
CA SER A 2 5.87 1.31 -9.97
C SER A 2 4.90 2.23 -10.71
N LEU A 3 5.10 3.55 -10.63
CA LEU A 3 4.27 4.53 -11.35
C LEU A 3 4.31 4.34 -12.88
N THR A 4 5.48 4.01 -13.44
CA THR A 4 5.65 3.86 -14.89
C THR A 4 4.81 2.70 -15.43
N LEU A 5 4.87 1.54 -14.76
CA LEU A 5 4.10 0.35 -15.13
C LEU A 5 2.59 0.58 -15.00
N LEU A 6 2.17 1.33 -13.98
CA LEU A 6 0.78 1.73 -13.80
C LEU A 6 0.29 2.60 -14.98
N LYS A 7 1.14 3.53 -15.46
CA LYS A 7 0.86 4.37 -16.63
C LYS A 7 0.85 3.57 -17.94
N GLU A 8 1.54 2.43 -18.00
CA GLU A 8 1.46 1.48 -19.11
C GLU A 8 0.18 0.63 -19.10
N GLY A 9 -0.70 0.82 -18.10
CA GLY A 9 -1.99 0.16 -17.99
C GLY A 9 -1.98 -1.13 -17.17
N MET A 10 -0.88 -1.45 -16.48
CA MET A 10 -0.84 -2.58 -15.55
C MET A 10 -1.56 -2.26 -14.24
N THR A 11 -2.21 -3.25 -13.63
CA THR A 11 -2.81 -3.11 -12.30
C THR A 11 -1.75 -3.24 -11.20
N ILE A 12 -2.06 -2.75 -9.99
CA ILE A 12 -1.17 -2.85 -8.83
C ILE A 12 -0.82 -4.32 -8.53
N GLU A 13 -1.79 -5.22 -8.67
CA GLU A 13 -1.62 -6.67 -8.50
C GLU A 13 -0.68 -7.26 -9.55
N GLN A 14 -0.82 -6.87 -10.83
CA GLN A 14 0.08 -7.32 -11.89
C GLN A 14 1.51 -6.82 -11.69
N ILE A 15 1.68 -5.59 -11.21
CA ILE A 15 3.01 -5.02 -10.92
C ILE A 15 3.65 -5.76 -9.74
N ALA A 16 2.86 -6.07 -8.71
CA ALA A 16 3.30 -6.85 -7.56
C ALA A 16 3.74 -8.25 -8.00
N GLU A 17 2.92 -8.95 -8.78
CA GLU A 17 3.22 -10.30 -9.30
C GLU A 17 4.46 -10.30 -10.19
N SER A 18 4.52 -9.39 -11.18
CA SER A 18 5.63 -9.26 -12.12
C SER A 18 6.98 -8.99 -11.44
N ARG A 19 6.95 -8.30 -10.29
CA ARG A 19 8.16 -7.95 -9.53
C ARG A 19 8.40 -8.84 -8.30
N ASN A 20 7.56 -9.85 -8.08
CA ASN A 20 7.58 -10.69 -6.89
C ASN A 20 7.57 -9.87 -5.57
N LEU A 21 6.78 -8.79 -5.55
CA LEU A 21 6.61 -7.91 -4.41
C LEU A 21 5.20 -8.06 -3.84
N VAL A 22 5.02 -7.77 -2.56
CA VAL A 22 3.69 -7.69 -1.97
C VAL A 22 2.98 -6.41 -2.42
N VAL A 23 1.68 -6.51 -2.68
CA VAL A 23 0.83 -5.39 -3.14
C VAL A 23 1.00 -4.17 -2.24
N SER A 24 1.01 -4.35 -0.91
CA SER A 24 1.17 -3.26 0.06
C SER A 24 2.47 -2.45 -0.11
N THR A 25 3.56 -3.07 -0.57
CA THR A 25 4.82 -2.36 -0.86
C THR A 25 4.64 -1.47 -2.08
N ILE A 26 4.05 -2.01 -3.16
CA ILE A 26 3.77 -1.24 -4.38
C ILE A 26 2.84 -0.08 -4.06
N GLU A 27 1.77 -0.34 -3.32
CA GLU A 27 0.81 0.68 -2.94
C GLU A 27 1.45 1.79 -2.10
N SER A 28 2.27 1.45 -1.10
CA SER A 28 2.96 2.45 -0.28
C SER A 28 3.88 3.34 -1.10
N HIS A 29 4.47 2.83 -2.20
CA HIS A 29 5.21 3.65 -3.15
C HIS A 29 4.28 4.53 -4.00
N LEU A 30 3.10 4.02 -4.39
CA LEU A 30 2.14 4.74 -5.22
C LEU A 30 1.39 5.85 -4.45
N ILE A 31 1.21 5.72 -3.14
CA ILE A 31 0.54 6.70 -2.29
C ILE A 31 1.18 8.10 -2.38
N SER A 32 2.51 8.20 -2.44
CA SER A 32 3.18 9.51 -2.58
C SER A 32 2.84 10.22 -3.90
N PHE A 33 2.39 9.48 -4.91
CA PHE A 33 1.93 10.03 -6.19
C PHE A 33 0.45 10.42 -6.19
N LEU A 34 -0.29 10.13 -5.11
CA LEU A 34 -1.62 10.71 -4.88
C LEU A 34 -1.51 12.21 -4.55
N GLU A 35 -0.47 12.62 -3.81
CA GLU A 35 -0.21 14.04 -3.51
C GLU A 35 0.02 14.85 -4.79
N THR A 36 0.73 14.26 -5.76
CA THR A 36 1.00 14.89 -7.05
C THR A 36 -0.14 14.74 -8.06
N LYS A 37 -1.24 14.06 -7.67
CA LYS A 37 -2.39 13.72 -8.54
C LYS A 37 -1.98 12.95 -9.81
N GLU A 38 -0.84 12.27 -9.79
CA GLU A 38 -0.40 11.41 -10.89
C GLU A 38 -1.07 10.03 -10.87
N VAL A 39 -1.62 9.65 -9.71
CA VAL A 39 -2.35 8.41 -9.48
C VAL A 39 -3.73 8.75 -8.97
N ASP A 40 -4.75 8.01 -9.43
CA ASP A 40 -6.11 8.16 -8.93
C ASP A 40 -6.35 7.24 -7.73
N ILE A 41 -6.98 7.77 -6.68
CA ILE A 41 -7.30 7.01 -5.48
C ILE A 41 -8.27 5.84 -5.75
N SER A 42 -9.05 5.90 -6.84
CA SER A 42 -9.95 4.82 -7.25
C SER A 42 -9.22 3.50 -7.56
N LEU A 43 -7.89 3.53 -7.69
CA LEU A 43 -7.06 2.33 -7.86
C LEU A 43 -6.80 1.58 -6.56
N PHE A 44 -6.98 2.23 -5.41
CA PHE A 44 -6.75 1.65 -4.08
C PHE A 44 -8.05 1.33 -3.34
N VAL A 45 -9.07 2.16 -3.55
CA VAL A 45 -10.35 2.06 -2.85
C VAL A 45 -11.49 2.30 -3.81
N THR A 46 -12.57 1.55 -3.63
CA THR A 46 -13.83 1.84 -4.33
C THR A 46 -14.45 3.14 -3.79
N LYS A 47 -15.36 3.77 -4.55
CA LYS A 47 -16.11 4.94 -4.08
C LYS A 47 -16.82 4.72 -2.74
N LYS A 48 -17.28 3.49 -2.48
CA LYS A 48 -17.95 3.14 -1.21
C LYS A 48 -16.96 3.13 -0.05
N GLU A 49 -15.83 2.45 -0.22
CA GLU A 49 -14.78 2.39 0.81
C GLU A 49 -14.17 3.76 1.07
N ARG A 50 -13.88 4.53 0.01
CA ARG A 50 -13.42 5.91 0.14
C ARG A 50 -14.35 6.71 1.03
N LYS A 51 -15.64 6.72 0.72
CA LYS A 51 -16.64 7.47 1.49
C LYS A 51 -16.72 7.02 2.95
N TYR A 52 -16.63 5.70 3.18
CA TYR A 52 -16.62 5.13 4.52
C TYR A 52 -15.40 5.59 5.33
N ILE A 53 -14.21 5.55 4.74
CA ILE A 53 -12.97 6.00 5.37
C ILE A 53 -12.98 7.51 5.58
N GLU A 54 -13.44 8.29 4.60
CA GLU A 54 -13.63 9.74 4.72
C GLU A 54 -14.51 10.07 5.93
N GLU A 55 -15.67 9.41 6.06
CA GLU A 55 -16.59 9.61 7.18
C GLU A 55 -15.92 9.29 8.52
N LEU A 56 -15.15 8.20 8.61
CA LEU A 56 -14.41 7.85 9.83
C LEU A 56 -13.35 8.90 10.20
N ILE A 57 -12.61 9.43 9.22
CA ILE A 57 -11.61 10.48 9.43
C ILE A 57 -12.30 11.78 9.87
N TYR A 58 -13.41 12.16 9.23
CA TYR A 58 -14.15 13.37 9.59
C TYR A 58 -14.84 13.27 10.95
N SER A 59 -15.37 12.10 11.30
CA SER A 59 -15.95 11.85 12.62
C SER A 59 -14.89 11.77 13.72
N ASN A 60 -13.64 11.44 13.38
CA ASN A 60 -12.55 11.29 14.33
C ASN A 60 -11.29 12.05 13.86
N PRO A 61 -11.32 13.39 13.84
CA PRO A 61 -10.21 14.20 13.31
C PRO A 61 -8.91 14.08 14.11
N GLU A 62 -9.01 13.67 15.38
CA GLU A 62 -7.86 13.42 16.26
C GLU A 62 -7.35 11.97 16.20
N ALA A 63 -8.11 11.06 15.58
CA ALA A 63 -7.74 9.66 15.50
C ALA A 63 -6.60 9.44 14.51
N LYS A 64 -5.70 8.52 14.88
CA LYS A 64 -4.58 8.10 14.02
C LYS A 64 -5.04 7.00 13.07
N ALA A 65 -4.29 6.75 11.99
CA ALA A 65 -4.67 5.69 11.03
C ALA A 65 -4.85 4.31 11.69
N GLY A 66 -4.06 4.04 12.75
CA GLY A 66 -4.22 2.85 13.58
C GLY A 66 -5.58 2.75 14.24
N GLU A 67 -6.08 3.85 14.80
CA GLU A 67 -7.40 3.89 15.41
C GLU A 67 -8.51 3.81 14.37
N ILE A 68 -8.37 4.53 13.25
CA ILE A 68 -9.31 4.43 12.12
C ILE A 68 -9.43 2.97 11.65
N ARG A 69 -8.31 2.23 11.58
CA ARG A 69 -8.29 0.80 11.22
C ARG A 69 -8.96 -0.08 12.28
N VAL A 70 -8.76 0.21 13.56
CA VAL A 70 -9.43 -0.52 14.64
C VAL A 70 -10.95 -0.32 14.57
N ILE A 71 -11.39 0.90 14.26
CA ILE A 71 -12.81 1.24 14.12
C ILE A 71 -13.43 0.60 12.87
N SER A 72 -12.74 0.66 11.72
CA SER A 72 -13.22 0.08 10.46
C SER A 72 -13.09 -1.44 10.38
N GLY A 73 -12.23 -2.03 11.21
CA GLY A 73 -11.96 -3.46 11.27
C GLY A 73 -11.12 -3.98 10.09
N GLU A 74 -11.15 -5.30 9.87
CA GLU A 74 -10.36 -5.95 8.81
C GLU A 74 -10.86 -5.65 7.39
N SER A 75 -12.05 -5.04 7.27
CA SER A 75 -12.64 -4.60 6.01
C SER A 75 -11.83 -3.51 5.32
N VAL A 76 -10.96 -2.80 6.04
CA VAL A 76 -10.15 -1.70 5.50
C VAL A 76 -8.68 -1.89 5.84
N SER A 77 -7.83 -1.78 4.82
CA SER A 77 -6.38 -1.89 4.97
C SER A 77 -5.72 -0.57 5.37
N PHE A 78 -4.56 -0.66 6.03
CA PHE A 78 -3.75 0.52 6.40
C PHE A 78 -3.42 1.38 5.18
N THR A 79 -3.13 0.73 4.04
CA THR A 79 -2.86 1.41 2.78
C THR A 79 -4.03 2.27 2.31
N GLN A 80 -5.25 1.75 2.38
CA GLN A 80 -6.47 2.44 1.95
C GLN A 80 -6.72 3.68 2.79
N ILE A 81 -6.58 3.58 4.12
CA ILE A 81 -6.70 4.72 5.04
C ILE A 81 -5.67 5.79 4.70
N ARG A 82 -4.43 5.36 4.44
CA ARG A 82 -3.34 6.27 4.09
C ARG A 82 -3.58 6.95 2.74
N ALA A 83 -4.08 6.23 1.74
CA ALA A 83 -4.43 6.78 0.43
C ALA A 83 -5.48 7.89 0.57
N VAL A 84 -6.56 7.63 1.32
CA VAL A 84 -7.64 8.61 1.55
C VAL A 84 -7.12 9.83 2.32
N ALA A 85 -6.39 9.63 3.41
CA ALA A 85 -5.84 10.75 4.18
C ALA A 85 -4.90 11.63 3.33
N THR A 86 -4.08 10.99 2.49
CA THR A 86 -3.16 11.69 1.57
C THR A 86 -3.93 12.46 0.50
N ASP A 87 -4.97 11.87 -0.11
CA ASP A 87 -5.83 12.55 -1.09
C ASP A 87 -6.57 13.75 -0.50
N LEU A 88 -6.97 13.66 0.77
CA LEU A 88 -7.58 14.74 1.54
C LEU A 88 -6.57 15.81 2.01
N GLY A 89 -5.27 15.59 1.85
CA GLY A 89 -4.22 16.45 2.36
C GLY A 89 -4.10 16.44 3.90
N ILE A 90 -4.65 15.42 4.56
CA ILE A 90 -4.59 15.23 6.01
C ILE A 90 -3.36 14.40 6.33
N ARG A 91 -2.37 15.02 6.98
CA ARG A 91 -1.18 14.30 7.46
C ARG A 91 -1.51 13.54 8.74
N LEU A 92 -2.06 12.34 8.59
CA LEU A 92 -2.34 11.45 9.72
C LEU A 92 -0.98 10.94 10.28
N PRO A 93 -0.64 11.22 11.55
CA PRO A 93 0.60 10.72 12.14
C PRO A 93 0.49 9.20 12.27
N LEU A 94 1.23 8.51 11.42
CA LEU A 94 1.34 7.06 11.43
C LEU A 94 2.33 6.66 12.52
N LYS A 95 1.93 5.71 13.37
CA LYS A 95 2.92 4.93 14.12
C LYS A 95 3.81 4.24 13.06
N PRO A 96 5.16 4.28 13.19
CA PRO A 96 6.02 3.59 12.25
C PRO A 96 5.57 2.12 12.17
N ALA A 97 5.43 1.60 10.95
CA ALA A 97 5.11 0.20 10.67
C ALA A 97 6.30 -0.73 10.98
N ASP A 98 7.07 -0.39 12.01
CA ASP A 98 8.39 -0.94 12.29
C ASP A 98 8.45 -1.35 13.75
N GLU A 99 7.51 -2.21 14.18
CA GLU A 99 7.77 -3.18 15.25
C GLU A 99 7.02 -4.48 14.90
N THR A 100 7.81 -5.38 14.30
CA THR A 100 7.60 -6.84 14.20
C THR A 100 6.63 -7.35 13.14
N GLY A 101 7.18 -7.54 11.95
CA GLY A 101 6.62 -8.35 10.87
C GLY A 101 7.75 -8.76 9.92
N ASP A 102 8.80 -9.31 10.52
CA ASP A 102 9.87 -10.05 9.85
C ASP A 102 9.24 -10.96 8.77
N LEU A 103 9.36 -10.54 7.51
CA LEU A 103 9.41 -11.44 6.38
C LEU A 103 10.85 -11.43 5.91
N VAL A 104 11.68 -12.14 6.68
CA VAL A 104 12.76 -12.91 6.10
C VAL A 104 12.12 -13.89 5.10
N PHE A 105 11.86 -13.42 3.89
CA PHE A 105 12.17 -14.23 2.71
C PHE A 105 13.59 -13.81 2.36
N GLY A 106 14.61 -14.41 2.98
CA GLY A 106 14.87 -15.80 2.67
C GLY A 106 15.27 -15.96 1.20
N SER A 107 15.85 -14.94 0.55
CA SER A 107 16.72 -15.15 -0.61
C SER A 107 18.06 -15.72 -0.12
N SER A 108 18.04 -16.89 0.52
CA SER A 108 19.19 -17.79 0.38
C SER A 108 19.06 -18.32 -1.03
N VAL A 109 19.80 -17.66 -1.91
CA VAL A 109 20.04 -18.05 -3.29
C VAL A 109 20.86 -19.33 -3.28
N ASP A 110 20.24 -20.47 -3.00
CA ASP A 110 20.86 -21.77 -3.22
C ASP A 110 19.82 -22.72 -3.82
N PRO A 111 19.83 -22.84 -5.14
CA PRO A 111 20.20 -24.14 -5.67
C PRO A 111 21.49 -24.01 -6.47
N ASP A 112 22.54 -24.58 -5.89
CA ASP A 112 23.62 -25.30 -6.57
C ASP A 112 23.43 -25.35 -8.09
N VAL A 113 24.22 -24.51 -8.75
CA VAL A 113 24.39 -24.51 -10.19
C VAL A 113 24.95 -25.88 -10.62
N ASN A 114 24.19 -26.52 -11.50
CA ASN A 114 24.43 -27.76 -12.25
C ASN A 114 25.91 -28.04 -12.62
N PRO A 115 26.34 -29.31 -12.70
CA PRO A 115 27.74 -29.72 -12.83
C PRO A 115 28.19 -29.68 -14.29
N ILE A 116 29.31 -29.02 -14.57
CA ILE A 116 30.10 -29.22 -15.79
C ILE A 116 31.49 -28.58 -15.65
N ALA A 117 32.52 -29.41 -15.54
CA ALA A 117 33.78 -29.37 -16.30
C ALA A 117 34.93 -30.01 -15.50
N GLY A 118 35.50 -31.10 -16.03
CA GLY A 118 36.74 -31.72 -15.54
C GLY A 118 36.78 -33.21 -15.77
#